data_AF-A0AAD0UQ39-F1
#
_entry.id   AF-A0AAD0UQ39-F1
#
_cell.length_a   1.000
_cell.length_b   1.000
_cell.length_c   1.000
_cell.angle_alpha   90.00
_cell.angle_beta   90.00
_cell.angle_gamma   90.00
#
_symmetry.space_group_name_H-M   'P 1'
#
loop_
_entity.id
_entity.type
_entity.pdbx_description
1 polymer ?
#
loop_
_entity_poly.entity_id
_entity_poly.type
_entity_poly.pdbx_seq_one_letter_code
_entity_poly.pdbx_strand_id
1 'polypeptide(L)'
;MEFKSGIVCVIFCLLMMDCENIPLQNPYSQPPKPDLDLKDSLIFLVLGSASNSRTTTPFRCTGNGELQSSFATCYVPGTGNQIFDVNANALINTTTVSVGTDLRCKCSDREIVDGFSWYVYNDTTAASGRMLGAVASSYLTKTYPETLTGYPAGIKFVCMPSFCRSANATYQIIESVP
;
A
#
# COMPACT_ATOMS: atom_id res chain seq x y z
N MET A 1 65.07 28.82 17.21
CA MET A 1 65.98 27.71 16.88
C MET A 1 65.63 26.58 17.83
N GLU A 2 64.83 25.62 17.36
CA GLU A 2 65.28 24.31 16.84
C GLU A 2 65.60 23.35 18.01
N PHE A 3 65.19 22.08 18.09
CA PHE A 3 64.50 21.15 17.18
C PHE A 3 64.13 19.88 17.98
N LYS A 4 63.03 19.19 17.59
CA LYS A 4 62.85 17.71 17.42
C LYS A 4 63.26 16.73 18.57
N SER A 5 62.86 15.45 18.64
CA SER A 5 61.91 14.50 18.03
C SER A 5 62.42 13.10 18.47
N GLY A 6 61.56 12.08 18.57
CA GLY A 6 61.95 10.65 18.58
C GLY A 6 61.40 9.87 19.78
N ILE A 7 60.35 9.06 19.62
CA ILE A 7 60.35 7.62 19.23
C ILE A 7 60.96 6.71 20.30
N VAL A 8 60.22 5.68 20.74
CA VAL A 8 60.64 4.29 21.09
C VAL A 8 59.44 3.63 21.80
N CYS A 9 58.71 2.75 21.09
CA CYS A 9 58.66 1.29 21.28
C CYS A 9 57.67 0.84 22.38
N VAL A 10 56.57 0.15 22.06
CA VAL A 10 56.45 -1.27 21.62
C VAL A 10 56.39 -2.22 22.82
N ILE A 11 55.37 -3.10 22.79
CA ILE A 11 55.12 -4.27 23.66
C ILE A 11 54.43 -3.97 25.00
N PHE A 12 53.11 -4.24 25.07
CA PHE A 12 52.52 -5.05 26.14
C PHE A 12 51.05 -5.42 25.81
N CYS A 13 50.85 -6.33 24.85
CA CYS A 13 49.57 -7.05 24.70
C CYS A 13 49.87 -8.50 24.32
N LEU A 14 50.29 -9.30 25.30
CA LEU A 14 50.27 -10.75 25.24
C LEU A 14 50.06 -11.27 26.66
N LEU A 15 48.84 -11.68 26.98
CA LEU A 15 48.46 -12.84 27.81
C LEU A 15 46.99 -13.12 27.47
N MET A 16 46.71 -13.86 26.39
CA MET A 16 46.59 -15.34 26.34
C MET A 16 45.37 -15.83 27.12
N MET A 17 44.32 -16.22 26.39
CA MET A 17 43.52 -17.40 26.71
C MET A 17 42.77 -17.86 25.46
N ASP A 18 42.99 -19.12 25.14
CA ASP A 18 42.51 -19.91 24.02
C ASP A 18 41.01 -19.80 23.72
N CYS A 19 40.67 -19.80 22.44
CA CYS A 19 39.54 -20.58 21.96
C CYS A 19 39.76 -20.95 20.49
N GLU A 20 39.99 -22.25 20.30
CA GLU A 20 39.95 -22.98 19.05
C GLU A 20 38.68 -22.69 18.22
N ASN A 21 38.87 -22.70 16.90
CA ASN A 21 37.92 -23.15 15.88
C ASN A 21 36.46 -22.64 15.97
N ILE A 22 36.22 -21.42 15.48
CA ILE A 22 34.92 -21.04 14.93
C ILE A 22 35.10 -20.89 13.42
N PRO A 23 34.41 -21.68 12.57
CA PRO A 23 34.42 -21.43 11.13
C PRO A 23 33.77 -20.06 10.89
N LEU A 24 34.46 -19.21 10.13
CA LEU A 24 33.94 -17.93 9.62
C LEU A 24 32.60 -18.17 8.90
N GLN A 25 31.48 -18.01 9.62
CA GLN A 25 30.18 -17.85 9.00
C GLN A 25 30.20 -16.57 8.20
N ASN A 26 30.08 -16.72 6.89
CA ASN A 26 29.99 -15.65 5.92
C ASN A 26 28.87 -14.66 6.34
N PRO A 27 29.17 -13.38 6.64
CA PRO A 27 28.16 -12.40 7.03
C PRO A 27 27.21 -12.02 5.87
N TYR A 28 27.45 -12.53 4.66
CA TYR A 28 26.56 -12.40 3.51
C TYR A 28 25.57 -13.56 3.44
N SER A 29 24.72 -13.71 4.47
CA SER A 29 23.44 -14.38 4.27
C SER A 29 22.40 -13.28 4.03
N GLN A 30 22.25 -12.89 2.76
CA GLN A 30 21.11 -12.05 2.36
C GLN A 30 19.83 -12.79 2.74
N PRO A 31 18.85 -12.15 3.41
CA PRO A 31 17.51 -12.71 3.47
C PRO A 31 17.04 -12.94 2.02
N PRO A 32 16.28 -14.02 1.75
CA PRO A 32 15.77 -14.27 0.40
C PRO A 32 15.07 -13.00 -0.08
N LYS A 33 15.48 -12.52 -1.26
CA LYS A 33 14.87 -11.38 -1.92
C LYS A 33 13.35 -11.58 -1.88
N PRO A 34 12.57 -10.60 -1.40
CA PRO A 34 11.15 -10.58 -1.73
C PRO A 34 11.08 -10.65 -3.25
N ASP A 35 10.25 -11.53 -3.78
CA ASP A 35 9.97 -11.66 -5.21
C ASP A 35 9.17 -10.43 -5.65
N LEU A 36 9.86 -9.28 -5.66
CA LEU A 36 9.37 -8.00 -6.14
C LEU A 36 9.40 -8.09 -7.66
N ASP A 37 8.21 -8.28 -8.23
CA ASP A 37 7.98 -8.32 -9.66
C ASP A 37 8.69 -7.12 -10.32
N LEU A 38 9.53 -7.39 -11.31
CA LEU A 38 10.29 -6.39 -12.05
C LEU A 38 9.38 -5.29 -12.62
N LYS A 39 8.10 -5.61 -12.86
CA LYS A 39 7.06 -4.66 -13.24
C LYS A 39 6.80 -3.58 -12.17
N ASP A 40 6.77 -3.94 -10.90
CA ASP A 40 6.49 -2.98 -9.82
C ASP A 40 7.64 -1.98 -9.64
N SER A 41 8.88 -2.44 -9.86
CA SER A 41 10.07 -1.58 -9.85
C SER A 41 10.10 -0.62 -11.04
N LEU A 42 9.62 -1.06 -12.21
CA LEU A 42 9.52 -0.22 -13.41
C LEU A 42 8.46 0.88 -13.26
N ILE A 43 7.34 0.62 -12.58
CA ILE A 43 6.32 1.65 -12.29
C ILE A 43 6.92 2.77 -11.42
N PHE A 44 7.77 2.43 -10.45
CA PHE A 44 8.44 3.41 -9.59
C PHE A 44 9.41 4.32 -10.38
N LEU A 45 10.09 3.76 -11.39
CA LEU A 45 10.99 4.50 -12.30
C LEU A 45 10.22 5.40 -13.29
N VAL A 46 9.05 4.97 -13.77
CA VAL A 46 8.18 5.79 -14.64
C VAL A 46 7.61 6.99 -13.87
N LEU A 47 7.24 6.82 -12.60
CA LEU A 47 6.77 7.91 -11.74
C LEU A 47 7.82 9.02 -11.54
N GLY A 48 9.12 8.66 -11.53
CA GLY A 48 10.22 9.64 -11.42
C GLY A 48 10.51 10.42 -12.70
N SER A 49 10.23 9.86 -13.88
CA SER A 49 10.55 10.48 -15.18
C SER A 49 9.43 11.38 -15.73
N ALA A 50 8.20 11.24 -15.23
CA ALA A 50 7.06 12.08 -15.61
C ALA A 50 7.13 13.54 -15.11
N SER A 51 8.11 13.88 -14.26
CA SER A 51 8.22 15.22 -13.66
C SER A 51 8.71 16.31 -14.63
N ASN A 52 9.18 15.96 -15.83
CA ASN A 52 9.85 16.91 -16.75
C ASN A 52 9.10 17.24 -18.06
N SER A 53 7.86 16.79 -18.27
CA SER A 53 7.11 17.12 -19.51
C SER A 53 5.94 18.07 -19.23
N ARG A 54 6.12 19.35 -19.55
CA ARG A 54 5.07 20.39 -19.50
C ARG A 54 4.11 20.24 -20.68
N THR A 55 3.05 19.49 -20.46
CA THR A 55 1.62 19.83 -20.66
C THR A 55 0.86 18.60 -20.20
N THR A 56 0.85 18.37 -18.89
CA THR A 56 0.16 17.22 -18.30
C THR A 56 -1.33 17.52 -18.30
N THR A 57 -2.04 17.08 -19.34
CA THR A 57 -3.43 16.68 -19.11
C THR A 57 -3.39 15.70 -17.94
N PRO A 58 -4.01 16.01 -16.78
CA PRO A 58 -3.95 15.11 -15.65
C PRO A 58 -4.50 13.75 -16.08
N PHE A 59 -3.81 12.66 -15.74
CA PHE A 59 -4.33 11.31 -15.98
C PHE A 59 -5.74 11.23 -15.39
N ARG A 60 -6.68 10.76 -16.20
CA ARG A 60 -8.09 10.59 -15.86
C ARG A 60 -8.55 9.25 -16.39
N CYS A 61 -9.36 8.57 -15.62
CA CYS A 61 -10.07 7.41 -16.12
C CYS A 61 -11.28 7.90 -16.91
N THR A 62 -11.40 7.42 -18.15
CA THR A 62 -12.42 7.86 -19.09
C THR A 62 -13.13 6.64 -19.62
N GLY A 63 -14.40 6.46 -19.25
CA GLY A 63 -15.14 5.26 -19.61
C GLY A 63 -16.40 5.10 -18.76
N ASN A 64 -17.11 4.00 -18.98
CA ASN A 64 -18.40 3.69 -18.37
C ASN A 64 -18.28 3.39 -16.87
N GLY A 65 -18.14 4.44 -16.06
CA GLY A 65 -18.06 4.35 -14.59
C GLY A 65 -16.67 4.00 -14.06
N GLU A 66 -15.60 4.20 -14.83
CA GLU A 66 -14.25 3.94 -14.33
C GLU A 66 -13.85 4.94 -13.24
N LEU A 67 -13.17 4.45 -12.20
CA LEU A 67 -12.70 5.26 -11.08
C LEU A 67 -11.18 5.26 -11.00
N GLN A 68 -10.62 6.42 -10.67
CA GLN A 68 -9.19 6.61 -10.49
C GLN A 68 -8.81 6.57 -9.01
N SER A 69 -7.87 5.69 -8.66
CA SER A 69 -7.25 5.64 -7.32
C SER A 69 -6.00 6.54 -7.23
N SER A 70 -5.42 6.67 -6.03
CA SER A 70 -4.17 7.44 -5.83
C SER A 70 -2.95 6.85 -6.54
N PHE A 71 -3.05 5.63 -7.04
CA PHE A 71 -1.98 4.95 -7.76
C PHE A 71 -2.08 5.11 -9.29
N ALA A 72 -2.85 6.08 -9.77
CA ALA A 72 -3.07 6.33 -11.20
C ALA A 72 -3.49 5.06 -11.97
N THR A 73 -4.31 4.22 -11.34
CA THR A 73 -4.90 3.03 -11.95
C THR A 73 -6.40 3.26 -12.13
N CYS A 74 -6.91 2.84 -13.28
CA CYS A 74 -8.35 2.87 -13.56
C CYS A 74 -8.98 1.55 -13.14
N TYR A 75 -9.99 1.66 -12.28
CA TYR A 75 -10.79 0.56 -11.80
C TYR A 75 -12.13 0.58 -12.52
N VAL A 76 -12.59 -0.58 -12.97
CA VAL A 76 -13.94 -0.75 -13.54
C VAL A 76 -14.93 -1.19 -12.45
N PRO A 77 -16.24 -0.97 -12.61
CA PRO A 77 -17.22 -1.49 -11.68
C PRO A 77 -17.09 -3.01 -11.55
N GLY A 78 -16.91 -3.52 -10.34
CA GLY A 78 -16.91 -4.95 -10.06
C GLY A 78 -18.33 -5.52 -9.93
N THR A 79 -18.44 -6.84 -10.02
CA THR A 79 -19.69 -7.57 -9.81
C THR A 79 -20.01 -7.80 -8.32
N GLY A 80 -19.21 -7.24 -7.40
CA GLY A 80 -19.25 -7.50 -5.95
C GLY A 80 -18.09 -8.37 -5.47
N ASN A 81 -18.03 -8.61 -4.15
CA ASN A 81 -17.03 -9.40 -3.42
C ASN A 81 -15.69 -8.71 -3.09
N GLN A 82 -15.57 -7.39 -3.24
CA GLN A 82 -14.36 -6.69 -2.78
C GLN A 82 -14.49 -6.20 -1.34
N ILE A 83 -15.71 -6.02 -0.84
CA ILE A 83 -15.95 -5.55 0.53
C ILE A 83 -16.32 -6.74 1.42
N PHE A 84 -15.65 -6.82 2.57
CA PHE A 84 -15.79 -7.90 3.54
C PHE A 84 -16.14 -7.34 4.92
N ASP A 85 -17.19 -7.87 5.54
CA ASP A 85 -17.57 -7.60 6.92
C ASP A 85 -16.70 -8.44 7.87
N VAL A 86 -15.94 -7.75 8.73
CA VAL A 86 -15.01 -8.38 9.67
C VAL A 86 -15.74 -9.18 10.75
N ASN A 87 -16.88 -8.66 11.23
CA ASN A 87 -17.62 -9.27 12.34
C ASN A 87 -18.48 -10.44 11.87
N ALA A 88 -19.13 -10.30 10.71
CA ALA A 88 -19.91 -11.39 10.11
C ALA A 88 -19.02 -12.43 9.40
N ASN A 89 -17.74 -12.11 9.19
CA ASN A 89 -16.78 -12.93 8.44
C ASN A 89 -17.33 -13.33 7.05
N ALA A 90 -17.96 -12.36 6.36
CA ALA A 90 -18.69 -12.58 5.12
C ALA A 90 -18.49 -11.43 4.12
N LEU A 91 -18.66 -11.74 2.83
CA LEU A 91 -18.63 -10.73 1.77
C LEU A 91 -19.92 -9.91 1.77
N ILE A 92 -19.77 -8.61 1.53
CA ILE A 92 -20.89 -7.69 1.36
C ILE A 92 -21.30 -7.68 -0.11
N ASN A 93 -22.52 -8.14 -0.38
CA ASN A 93 -23.11 -8.15 -1.73
C ASN A 93 -24.22 -7.11 -1.91
N THR A 94 -24.38 -6.21 -0.92
CA THR A 94 -25.34 -5.11 -0.94
C THR A 94 -24.65 -3.80 -1.32
N THR A 95 -25.45 -2.78 -1.63
CA THR A 95 -24.98 -1.41 -1.89
C THR A 95 -24.97 -0.53 -0.65
N THR A 96 -25.50 -1.03 0.47
CA THR A 96 -25.58 -0.31 1.76
C THR A 96 -25.08 -1.17 2.91
N VAL A 97 -24.53 -0.52 3.94
CA VAL A 97 -24.06 -1.14 5.19
C VAL A 97 -24.41 -0.26 6.38
N SER A 98 -24.79 -0.86 7.51
CA SER A 98 -25.06 -0.11 8.73
C SER A 98 -23.77 0.51 9.29
N VAL A 99 -23.89 1.71 9.87
CA VAL A 99 -22.80 2.31 10.65
C VAL A 99 -22.32 1.37 11.76
N GLY A 100 -21.02 1.40 12.02
CA GLY A 100 -20.40 0.53 13.03
C GLY A 100 -20.03 -0.87 12.53
N THR A 101 -20.37 -1.23 11.29
CA THR A 101 -19.82 -2.44 10.67
C THR A 101 -18.35 -2.23 10.31
N ASP A 102 -17.48 -3.09 10.79
CA ASP A 102 -16.05 -3.08 10.45
C ASP A 102 -15.84 -3.71 9.08
N LEU A 103 -15.22 -2.98 8.15
CA LEU A 103 -15.08 -3.39 6.76
C LEU A 103 -13.62 -3.53 6.34
N ARG A 104 -13.34 -4.54 5.52
CA ARG A 104 -12.06 -4.75 4.85
C ARG A 104 -12.23 -4.79 3.34
N CYS A 105 -11.24 -4.26 2.65
CA CYS A 105 -11.18 -4.30 1.20
C CYS A 105 -10.27 -5.45 0.76
N LYS A 106 -10.78 -6.30 -0.14
CA LYS A 106 -10.13 -7.52 -0.63
C LYS A 106 -10.11 -7.55 -2.16
N CYS A 107 -9.19 -8.33 -2.72
CA CYS A 107 -9.29 -8.73 -4.13
C CYS A 107 -10.58 -9.54 -4.37
N SER A 108 -11.26 -9.28 -5.48
CA SER A 108 -12.49 -10.02 -5.83
C SER A 108 -12.26 -11.52 -6.08
N ASP A 109 -11.05 -11.90 -6.48
CA ASP A 109 -10.67 -13.25 -6.90
C ASP A 109 -9.80 -13.99 -5.87
N ARG A 110 -9.40 -13.35 -4.76
CA ARG A 110 -8.42 -13.87 -3.80
C ARG A 110 -8.69 -13.38 -2.39
N GLU A 111 -8.28 -14.17 -1.40
CA GLU A 111 -8.33 -13.82 0.03
C GLU A 111 -7.26 -12.79 0.46
N ILE A 112 -6.79 -11.95 -0.46
CA ILE A 112 -5.81 -10.91 -0.17
C ILE A 112 -6.55 -9.65 0.28
N VAL A 113 -6.36 -9.28 1.54
CA VAL A 113 -6.81 -7.99 2.09
C VAL A 113 -5.74 -6.94 1.79
N ASP A 114 -6.17 -5.80 1.26
CA ASP A 114 -5.29 -4.69 0.94
C ASP A 114 -5.54 -3.49 1.85
N GLY A 115 -4.47 -3.03 2.50
CA GLY A 115 -4.49 -1.89 3.41
C GLY A 115 -4.80 -0.57 2.72
N PHE A 116 -4.31 -0.28 1.51
CA PHE A 116 -4.44 1.06 0.91
C PHE A 116 -5.52 1.12 -0.18
N SER A 117 -6.76 0.89 0.24
CA SER A 117 -7.82 0.56 -0.73
C SER A 117 -9.12 1.34 -0.57
N TRP A 118 -9.21 2.21 0.43
CA TRP A 118 -10.44 2.91 0.77
C TRP A 118 -10.44 4.36 0.31
N TYR A 119 -11.48 4.72 -0.45
CA TYR A 119 -11.69 6.06 -0.97
C TYR A 119 -13.11 6.53 -0.67
N VAL A 120 -13.30 7.84 -0.59
CA VAL A 120 -14.63 8.45 -0.53
C VAL A 120 -15.16 8.60 -1.95
N TYR A 121 -16.32 8.00 -2.21
CA TYR A 121 -17.03 8.16 -3.46
C TYR A 121 -17.68 9.54 -3.51
N ASN A 122 -17.45 10.27 -4.60
CA ASN A 122 -18.10 11.54 -4.87
C ASN A 122 -18.52 11.55 -6.34
N ASP A 123 -19.83 11.73 -6.60
CA ASP A 123 -20.39 11.69 -7.94
C ASP A 123 -19.74 12.69 -8.90
N THR A 124 -19.42 13.91 -8.41
CA THR A 124 -18.80 14.94 -9.25
C THR A 124 -17.36 14.56 -9.62
N THR A 125 -16.59 14.05 -8.65
CA THR A 125 -15.21 13.61 -8.90
C THR A 125 -15.20 12.40 -9.82
N ALA A 126 -16.05 11.40 -9.55
CA ALA A 126 -16.21 10.20 -10.37
C ALA A 126 -16.61 10.55 -11.82
N ALA A 127 -17.64 11.38 -12.02
CA ALA A 127 -18.09 11.79 -13.35
C ALA A 127 -17.02 12.56 -14.14
N SER A 128 -16.12 13.26 -13.45
CA SER A 128 -15.01 13.98 -14.08
C SER A 128 -13.79 13.12 -14.39
N GLY A 129 -13.82 11.83 -14.02
CA GLY A 129 -12.71 10.89 -14.17
C GLY A 129 -11.50 11.21 -13.28
N ARG A 130 -11.66 12.10 -12.29
CA ARG A 130 -10.59 12.54 -11.40
C ARG A 130 -10.35 11.51 -10.29
N MET A 131 -9.14 11.54 -9.76
CA MET A 131 -8.75 10.79 -8.58
C MET A 131 -9.69 11.05 -7.39
N LEU A 132 -10.23 9.97 -6.82
CA LEU A 132 -11.02 10.04 -5.60
C LEU A 132 -10.15 10.38 -4.39
N GLY A 133 -10.75 11.03 -3.39
CA GLY A 133 -10.09 11.30 -2.12
C GLY A 133 -9.96 10.02 -1.29
N ALA A 134 -8.79 9.79 -0.70
CA ALA A 134 -8.61 8.71 0.27
C ALA A 134 -9.54 8.92 1.48
N VAL A 135 -9.96 7.82 2.11
CA VAL A 135 -10.71 7.89 3.36
C VAL A 135 -9.87 8.56 4.45
N ALA A 136 -10.52 9.35 5.31
CA ALA A 136 -9.87 9.97 6.45
C ALA A 136 -9.26 8.91 7.37
N SER A 137 -8.03 9.12 7.83
CA SER A 137 -7.32 8.18 8.70
C SER A 137 -8.02 7.94 10.05
N SER A 138 -8.95 8.81 10.45
CA SER A 138 -9.80 8.62 11.63
C SER A 138 -10.75 7.44 11.50
N TYR A 139 -11.06 7.01 10.27
CA TYR A 139 -11.94 5.89 9.99
C TYR A 139 -11.17 4.60 9.66
N LEU A 140 -9.85 4.61 9.78
CA LEU A 140 -8.99 3.49 9.42
C LEU A 140 -8.21 3.03 10.64
N THR A 141 -8.16 1.71 10.85
CA THR A 141 -7.24 1.15 11.85
C THR A 141 -5.80 1.38 11.40
N LYS A 142 -4.92 1.77 12.33
CA LYS A 142 -3.48 1.97 12.04
C LYS A 142 -2.72 0.68 11.71
N THR A 143 -3.29 -0.48 12.03
CA THR A 143 -2.66 -1.79 11.83
C THR A 143 -2.99 -2.32 10.44
N TYR A 144 -1.99 -2.89 9.75
CA TYR A 144 -2.20 -3.60 8.50
C TYR A 144 -2.72 -5.03 8.76
N PRO A 145 -3.77 -5.49 8.03
CA PRO A 145 -4.51 -4.76 7.01
C PRO A 145 -5.47 -3.71 7.60
N GLU A 146 -5.59 -2.56 6.93
CA GLU A 146 -6.47 -1.48 7.36
C GLU A 146 -7.94 -1.94 7.35
N THR A 147 -8.64 -1.64 8.44
CA THR A 147 -10.08 -1.87 8.59
C THR A 147 -10.76 -0.52 8.64
N LEU A 148 -11.79 -0.35 7.81
CA LEU A 148 -12.67 0.80 7.81
C LEU A 148 -13.67 0.66 8.95
N THR A 149 -13.60 1.56 9.93
CA THR A 149 -14.36 1.51 11.19
C THR A 149 -14.68 2.92 11.69
N GLY A 150 -15.68 3.07 12.56
CA GLY A 150 -16.01 4.37 13.18
C GLY A 150 -16.43 5.48 12.21
N TYR A 151 -16.89 5.12 11.01
CA TYR A 151 -17.39 6.07 10.01
C TYR A 151 -18.86 6.44 10.27
N PRO A 152 -19.28 7.68 9.93
CA PRO A 152 -20.67 8.11 10.08
C PRO A 152 -21.54 7.65 8.90
N ALA A 153 -22.86 7.72 9.10
CA ALA A 153 -23.85 7.50 8.04
C ALA A 153 -23.81 8.60 6.97
N GLY A 154 -24.28 8.27 5.77
CA GLY A 154 -24.39 9.19 4.63
C GLY A 154 -23.12 9.33 3.79
N ILE A 155 -22.08 8.52 4.06
CA ILE A 155 -20.86 8.48 3.26
C ILE A 155 -20.89 7.26 2.35
N LYS A 156 -20.59 7.48 1.07
CA LYS A 156 -20.30 6.41 0.11
C LYS A 156 -18.80 6.15 0.08
N PHE A 157 -18.40 4.91 0.32
CA PHE A 157 -17.02 4.45 0.26
C PHE A 157 -16.81 3.62 -0.99
N VAL A 158 -15.58 3.62 -1.49
CA VAL A 158 -15.13 2.75 -2.58
C VAL A 158 -13.98 1.91 -2.08
N CYS A 159 -14.08 0.61 -2.29
CA CYS A 159 -12.99 -0.33 -2.16
C CYS A 159 -12.34 -0.52 -3.54
N MET A 160 -11.09 -0.06 -3.67
CA MET A 160 -10.23 -0.16 -4.87
C MET A 160 -8.91 -0.81 -4.46
N PRO A 161 -8.81 -2.14 -4.45
CA PRO A 161 -7.64 -2.82 -3.92
C PRO A 161 -6.44 -2.68 -4.87
N SER A 162 -5.35 -2.14 -4.35
CA SER A 162 -4.08 -1.87 -5.01
C SER A 162 -3.28 -3.14 -5.36
N PHE A 163 -3.33 -4.21 -4.56
CA PHE A 163 -2.59 -5.44 -4.90
C PHE A 163 -3.23 -6.27 -6.02
N CYS A 164 -4.47 -5.94 -6.43
CA CYS A 164 -5.22 -6.68 -7.44
C CYS A 164 -5.23 -5.98 -8.82
N ARG A 165 -4.45 -4.91 -8.97
CA ARG A 165 -4.43 -4.04 -10.17
C ARG A 165 -4.09 -4.78 -11.47
N SER A 166 -3.27 -5.83 -11.40
CA SER A 166 -2.75 -6.55 -12.57
C SER A 166 -3.68 -7.66 -13.09
N ALA A 167 -4.62 -8.12 -12.26
CA ALA A 167 -5.46 -9.28 -12.59
C ALA A 167 -6.82 -8.87 -13.16
N ASN A 168 -7.45 -7.83 -12.61
CA ASN A 168 -8.67 -7.14 -13.09
C ASN A 168 -8.99 -6.06 -12.05
N ALA A 169 -8.50 -4.82 -12.27
CA ALA A 169 -8.72 -3.72 -11.35
C ALA A 169 -10.22 -3.39 -11.28
N THR A 170 -10.91 -3.93 -10.29
CA THR A 170 -12.35 -3.74 -10.08
C THR A 170 -12.60 -3.05 -8.75
N TYR A 171 -13.67 -2.28 -8.66
CA TYR A 171 -14.06 -1.62 -7.43
C TYR A 171 -15.46 -2.05 -6.96
N GLN A 172 -15.73 -1.83 -5.68
CA GLN A 172 -17.08 -1.91 -5.12
C GLN A 172 -17.40 -0.65 -4.32
N ILE A 173 -18.61 -0.13 -4.50
CA ILE A 173 -19.13 1.01 -3.74
C ILE A 173 -20.05 0.49 -2.63
N ILE A 174 -19.96 1.10 -1.46
CA ILE A 174 -20.88 0.85 -0.34
C ILE A 174 -21.30 2.18 0.27
N GLU A 175 -22.60 2.34 0.54
CA GLU A 175 -23.13 3.49 1.26
C GLU A 175 -23.35 3.14 2.74
N SER A 176 -22.79 3.95 3.63
CA SER A 176 -23.08 3.83 5.06
C SER A 176 -24.45 4.42 5.38
N VAL A 177 -25.31 3.62 5.99
CA VAL A 177 -26.66 3.99 6.42
C VAL A 177 -26.82 3.81 7.93
N PRO A 178 -27.81 4.48 8.57
CA PRO A 178 -28.09 4.29 10.00
C PRO A 178 -28.32 2.83 10.41
#